data_AF-A0AAX0RWV5-F1
#
_entry.id   AF-A0AAX0RWV5-F1
#
_cell.length_a   1.000
_cell.length_b   1.000
_cell.length_c   1.000
_cell.angle_alpha   90.00
_cell.angle_beta   90.00
_cell.angle_gamma   90.00
#
_symmetry.space_group_name_H-M   'P 1'
#
loop_
_entity.id
_entity.type
_entity.pdbx_description
1 polymer ?
#
loop_
_entity_poly.entity_id
_entity_poly.type
_entity_poly.pdbx_seq_one_letter_code
_entity_poly.pdbx_strand_id
1 'polypeptide(L)' 'MKQNGQLWKGSFLNKYATIKELPVLKKEYSFLKEADSIALQKSVENLADSYSRYYKKQNKSPRFKS' A
#
# COMPACT_ATOMS: atom_id res chain seq x y z
N MET A 1 -25.89 5.54 7.85
CA MET A 1 -24.94 4.82 8.73
C MET A 1 -23.53 5.26 8.39
N LYS A 2 -22.99 6.25 9.12
CA LYS A 2 -21.59 6.68 8.99
C LYS A 2 -20.75 5.84 9.95
N GLN A 3 -19.84 5.03 9.42
CA GLN A 3 -18.80 4.40 10.24
C GLN A 3 -17.78 5.49 10.63
N ASN A 4 -18.10 6.21 11.69
CA ASN A 4 -17.19 7.08 12.41
C ASN A 4 -16.22 6.20 13.20
N GLY A 5 -14.97 6.07 12.76
CA GLY A 5 -13.98 5.30 13.52
C GLY A 5 -12.52 5.44 13.14
N GLN A 6 -12.14 6.20 12.11
CA GLN A 6 -10.74 6.30 11.69
C GLN A 6 -10.41 7.71 11.22
N LEU A 7 -10.16 8.61 12.18
CA LEU A 7 -9.82 10.01 11.85
C LEU A 7 -8.44 10.45 12.36
N TRP A 8 -7.73 9.67 13.19
CA TRP A 8 -6.42 10.07 13.70
C TRP A 8 -5.50 8.88 14.05
N LYS A 9 -4.79 8.32 13.06
CA LYS A 9 -3.48 7.67 13.24
C LYS A 9 -2.63 8.09 12.05
N GLY A 10 -1.51 8.79 12.30
CA GLY A 10 -0.64 9.42 11.29
C GLY A 10 -0.47 8.56 10.04
N SER A 11 -0.69 9.16 8.87
CA SER A 11 -1.07 8.46 7.64
C SER A 11 0.03 7.52 7.13
N PHE A 12 0.05 6.29 7.64
CA PHE A 12 0.77 5.18 7.03
C PHE A 12 0.15 4.88 5.66
N LEU A 13 0.93 4.29 4.74
CA LEU A 13 0.55 4.05 3.34
C LEU A 13 -0.93 3.61 3.18
N ASN A 14 -1.74 4.45 2.54
CA ASN A 14 -3.14 4.12 2.25
C ASN A 14 -3.20 3.33 0.94
N LYS A 15 -3.40 2.02 1.06
CA LYS A 15 -3.44 1.11 -0.11
C LYS A 15 -4.44 1.55 -1.20
N TYR A 16 -5.61 2.07 -0.81
CA TYR A 16 -6.66 2.43 -1.76
C TYR A 16 -6.30 3.71 -2.53
N ALA A 17 -5.70 4.68 -1.84
CA ALA A 17 -5.18 5.89 -2.47
C ALA A 17 -4.05 5.54 -3.43
N THR A 18 -3.09 4.72 -3.01
CA THR A 18 -1.95 4.31 -3.84
C THR A 18 -2.39 3.48 -5.07
N ILE A 19 -3.36 2.57 -4.92
CA ILE A 19 -3.91 1.82 -6.07
C ILE A 19 -4.60 2.77 -7.06
N LYS A 20 -5.31 3.79 -6.57
CA LYS A 20 -5.97 4.81 -7.41
C LYS A 20 -4.97 5.66 -8.19
N GLU A 21 -3.75 5.83 -7.67
CA GLU A 21 -2.65 6.58 -8.31
C GLU A 21 -1.84 5.73 -9.30
N LEU A 22 -1.95 4.40 -9.28
CA LEU A 22 -1.23 3.50 -10.21
C LEU A 22 -1.41 3.85 -11.70
N PRO A 23 -2.60 4.25 -12.20
CA PRO A 23 -2.74 4.64 -13.61
C PRO A 23 -1.91 5.87 -13.97
N VAL A 24 -1.71 6.80 -13.03
CA VAL A 24 -0.86 7.98 -13.23
C VAL A 24 0.60 7.57 -13.19
N LEU A 25 1.00 6.77 -12.19
CA LEU A 25 2.35 6.22 -12.08
C LEU A 25 2.75 5.40 -13.31
N LYS A 26 1.84 4.61 -13.87
CA LYS A 26 2.09 3.84 -15.10
C LYS A 26 2.35 4.74 -16.31
N LYS A 27 1.86 5.98 -16.33
CA LYS A 27 2.16 6.93 -17.42
C LYS A 27 3.57 7.50 -17.27
N GLU A 28 3.97 7.81 -16.04
CA GLU A 28 5.28 8.38 -15.73
C GLU A 28 6.41 7.34 -15.81
N TYR A 29 6.14 6.11 -15.36
CA TYR A 29 7.10 5.02 -15.28
C TYR A 29 6.70 3.88 -16.21
N SER A 30 7.32 3.84 -17.39
CA SER A 30 7.05 2.82 -18.43
C SER A 30 7.27 1.38 -17.94
N PHE A 31 8.25 1.14 -17.07
CA PHE A 31 8.50 -0.21 -16.52
C PHE A 31 7.32 -0.75 -15.68
N LEU A 32 6.49 0.13 -15.11
CA LEU A 32 5.27 -0.29 -14.37
C LEU A 32 4.17 -0.81 -15.31
N LYS A 33 4.27 -0.56 -16.61
CA LYS A 33 3.35 -1.13 -17.61
C LYS A 33 3.69 -2.59 -17.93
N GLU A 34 4.96 -2.97 -17.79
CA GLU A 34 5.43 -4.34 -18.03
C GLU A 34 5.07 -5.27 -16.88
N ALA A 35 4.98 -4.74 -15.66
CA ALA A 35 4.59 -5.52 -14.48
C ALA A 35 3.10 -5.89 -14.50
N ASP A 36 2.82 -7.13 -14.09
CA ASP A 36 1.45 -7.63 -13.96
C ASP A 36 0.63 -6.76 -12.98
N SER A 37 -0.59 -6.43 -13.40
CA SER A 37 -1.45 -5.50 -12.65
C SER A 37 -1.88 -6.07 -11.29
N ILE A 38 -2.06 -7.38 -11.19
CA ILE A 38 -2.42 -8.07 -9.94
C ILE A 38 -1.20 -8.07 -9.02
N ALA A 39 -0.01 -8.35 -9.55
CA ALA A 39 1.24 -8.31 -8.78
C ALA A 39 1.52 -6.90 -8.21
N LEU A 40 1.29 -5.84 -8.98
CA LEU A 40 1.43 -4.45 -8.50
C LEU A 40 0.43 -4.13 -7.37
N GLN A 41 -0.84 -4.47 -7.55
CA GLN A 41 -1.85 -4.26 -6.51
C GLN A 41 -1.53 -5.05 -5.25
N LYS A 42 -1.15 -6.33 -5.39
CA LYS A 42 -0.79 -7.19 -4.27
C LYS A 42 0.43 -6.68 -3.51
N SER A 43 1.42 -6.16 -4.23
CA SER A 43 2.60 -5.52 -3.63
C SER A 43 2.20 -4.34 -2.74
N VAL A 44 1.30 -3.47 -3.21
CA VAL A 44 0.78 -2.34 -2.43
C VAL A 44 -0.02 -2.82 -1.21
N GLU A 45 -0.84 -3.86 -1.35
CA GLU A 45 -1.58 -4.43 -0.22
C GLU A 45 -0.65 -5.00 0.86
N ASN A 46 0.34 -5.80 0.44
CA ASN A 46 1.32 -6.40 1.33
C ASN A 46 2.14 -5.33 2.06
N LEU A 47 2.51 -4.26 1.36
CA LEU A 47 3.22 -3.12 1.92
C LEU A 47 2.38 -2.42 2.99
N ALA A 48 1.13 -2.08 2.68
CA ALA A 48 0.21 -1.43 3.62
C ALA A 48 -0.05 -2.28 4.86
N ASP A 49 -0.29 -3.59 4.70
CA ASP A 49 -0.52 -4.50 5.82
C ASP A 49 0.72 -4.63 6.71
N SER A 50 1.90 -4.81 6.10
CA SER A 50 3.14 -5.00 6.85
C SER A 50 3.50 -3.75 7.67
N TYR A 51 3.36 -2.56 7.09
CA TYR A 51 3.54 -1.31 7.84
C TYR A 51 2.46 -1.11 8.90
N SER A 52 1.20 -1.43 8.61
CA SER A 52 0.11 -1.39 9.60
C SER A 52 0.44 -2.24 10.84
N ARG A 53 0.94 -3.47 10.65
CA ARG A 53 1.39 -4.35 11.75
C ARG A 53 2.60 -3.79 12.50
N TYR A 54 3.58 -3.24 11.78
CA TYR A 54 4.77 -2.63 12.38
C TYR A 54 4.41 -1.46 13.31
N TYR A 55 3.55 -0.55 12.85
CA TYR A 55 3.13 0.60 13.67
C TYR A 55 2.19 0.22 14.81
N LYS A 56 1.45 -0.89 14.68
CA LYS A 56 0.72 -1.53 15.79
C LYS A 56 1.63 -2.27 16.77
N LYS A 57 2.96 -2.25 16.56
CA LYS A 57 3.97 -2.95 17.38
C LYS A 57 3.73 -4.47 17.48
N GLN A 58 3.05 -5.05 16.49
CA GLN A 58 2.79 -6.49 16.42
C GLN A 58 4.02 -7.25 15.91
N ASN A 59 4.76 -6.65 14.98
CA ASN A 59 5.92 -7.24 14.30
C ASN A 59 7.12 -6.29 14.30
N LYS A 60 8.31 -6.82 13.96
CA LYS A 60 9.52 -6.04 13.62
C LYS A 60 9.31 -5.26 12.31
N SER A 61 10.31 -4.45 11.93
CA SER A 61 10.27 -3.70 10.68
C SER A 61 10.00 -4.62 9.47
N PRO A 62 9.13 -4.19 8.53
CA PRO A 62 8.84 -4.97 7.35
C PRO A 62 10.11 -5.12 6.49
N ARG A 63 10.26 -6.29 5.87
CA ARG A 63 11.38 -6.59 4.96
C ARG A 63 10.88 -7.35 3.75
N PHE A 64 11.49 -7.11 2.60
CA PHE A 64 11.30 -7.96 1.43
C PHE A 64 11.97 -9.31 1.67
N LYS A 65 11.38 -10.36 1.12
CA LYS A 65 12.04 -11.66 1.03
C LYS A 65 13.10 -11.55 -0.08
N SER A 66 14.35 -11.79 0.27
CA SER A 66 15.46 -11.96 -0.68
C SER A 66 15.40 -13.32 -1.35
#